data_AF-A0A7R9HHI8-F1
#
_entry.id   AF-A0A7R9HHI8-F1
#
_cell.length_a   1.000
_cell.length_b   1.000
_cell.length_c   1.000
_cell.angle_alpha   90.00
_cell.angle_beta   90.00
_cell.angle_gamma   90.00
#
_symmetry.space_group_name_H-M   'P 1'
#
loop_
_entity.id
_entity.type
_entity.pdbx_description
1 polymer ?
#
loop_
_entity_poly.entity_id
_entity_poly.type
_entity_poly.pdbx_seq_one_letter_code
_entity_poly.pdbx_strand_id
1 'polypeptide(L)'
;MADNEQKAIQLMAEAEKKLHSSKGFFGSLFGGSSKVEEAVECYQRAANMFKMAKKWGAAGNAFCEAAMFHAKAGSKHDAATNYVDAANCYKKSDSNGKCFF
;
A
#
# COMPACT_ATOMS: atom_id res chain seq x y z
N MET A 1 4.42 -18.42 11.10
CA MET A 1 3.92 -17.53 10.03
C MET A 1 4.43 -16.10 10.24
N ALA A 2 5.75 -15.90 10.39
CA ALA A 2 6.36 -14.57 10.50
C ALA A 2 6.96 -14.09 9.15
N ASP A 3 7.17 -15.04 8.22
CA ASP A 3 7.75 -14.79 6.90
C ASP A 3 6.91 -13.85 6.03
N ASN A 4 5.58 -13.88 6.17
CA ASN A 4 4.69 -13.07 5.34
C ASN A 4 4.78 -11.58 5.69
N GLU A 5 4.90 -11.25 6.99
CA GLU A 5 5.08 -9.87 7.46
C GLU A 5 6.44 -9.32 7.01
N GLN A 6 7.51 -10.09 7.19
CA GLN A 6 8.85 -9.66 6.72
C GLN A 6 8.90 -9.50 5.20
N LYS A 7 8.31 -10.42 4.43
CA LYS A 7 8.22 -10.29 2.96
C LYS A 7 7.42 -9.06 2.55
N ALA A 8 6.33 -8.75 3.26
CA ALA A 8 5.54 -7.55 3.01
C ALA A 8 6.34 -6.27 3.23
N ILE A 9 7.09 -6.20 4.35
CA ILE A 9 7.95 -5.04 4.67
C ILE A 9 9.05 -4.87 3.62
N GLN A 10 9.66 -5.96 3.16
CA GLN A 10 10.67 -5.91 2.10
C GLN A 10 10.10 -5.38 0.79
N LEU A 11 8.91 -5.84 0.40
CA LEU A 11 8.21 -5.35 -0.80
C LEU A 11 7.89 -3.86 -0.70
N MET A 12 7.45 -3.38 0.47
CA MET A 12 7.24 -1.94 0.70
C MET A 12 8.54 -1.15 0.60
N ALA A 13 9.62 -1.62 1.21
CA ALA A 13 10.92 -0.94 1.15
C ALA A 13 11.48 -0.90 -0.29
N GLU A 14 11.23 -1.93 -1.10
CA GLU A 14 11.58 -1.93 -2.52
C GLU A 14 10.72 -0.94 -3.32
N ALA A 15 9.41 -0.89 -3.04
CA ALA A 15 8.50 0.08 -3.64
C ALA A 15 8.91 1.53 -3.33
N GLU A 16 9.25 1.83 -2.07
CA GLU A 16 9.75 3.14 -1.66
C GLU A 16 11.05 3.51 -2.36
N LYS A 17 12.00 2.57 -2.50
CA LYS A 17 13.24 2.82 -3.25
C LYS A 17 12.96 3.13 -4.72
N LYS A 18 12.03 2.40 -5.36
CA LYS A 18 11.62 2.67 -6.75
C LYS A 18 11.01 4.06 -6.91
N LEU A 19 10.19 4.49 -5.95
CA LEU A 19 9.59 5.84 -5.92
C LEU A 19 10.62 6.93 -5.63
N HIS A 20 11.53 6.72 -4.67
CA HIS A 20 12.50 7.72 -4.20
C HIS A 20 13.70 7.88 -5.16
N SER A 21 14.06 6.86 -5.92
CA SER A 21 15.08 6.94 -6.98
C SER A 21 14.72 7.98 -8.05
N SER A 22 13.48 8.46 -8.09
CA SER A 22 13.02 9.54 -8.97
C SER A 22 13.39 10.96 -8.51
N LYS A 23 13.94 11.15 -7.29
CA LYS A 23 14.15 12.47 -6.68
C LYS A 23 15.54 13.09 -6.94
N GLY A 24 16.44 12.35 -7.60
CA GLY A 24 17.82 12.77 -7.85
C GLY A 24 18.02 13.51 -9.17
N PHE A 25 18.32 14.81 -9.06
CA PHE A 25 19.08 15.66 -9.99
C PHE A 25 18.38 16.39 -11.15
N PHE A 26 17.33 15.88 -11.80
CA PHE A 26 16.69 16.64 -12.91
C PHE A 26 15.27 16.10 -13.17
N GLY A 27 14.38 16.18 -12.17
CA GLY A 27 13.02 15.65 -12.25
C GLY A 27 12.12 16.50 -13.16
N SER A 28 12.38 16.44 -14.46
CA SER A 28 11.62 17.12 -15.52
C SER A 28 10.16 16.66 -15.51
N LEU A 29 9.35 17.40 -14.76
CA LEU A 29 7.98 17.83 -15.01
C LEU A 29 6.86 16.82 -15.33
N PHE A 30 7.07 15.65 -15.92
CA PHE A 30 5.95 14.78 -16.34
C PHE A 30 6.43 13.41 -16.86
N GLY A 31 6.70 12.43 -15.99
CA GLY A 31 7.20 11.13 -16.50
C GLY A 31 7.20 9.94 -15.55
N GLY A 32 6.47 10.01 -14.44
CA GLY A 32 6.58 9.03 -13.35
C GLY A 32 5.55 7.89 -13.33
N SER A 33 4.55 7.85 -14.23
CA SER A 33 3.38 6.96 -14.06
C SER A 33 3.76 5.48 -13.93
N SER A 34 4.63 4.97 -14.80
CA SER A 34 5.00 3.55 -14.81
C SER A 34 5.74 3.10 -13.55
N LYS A 35 6.58 3.96 -12.96
CA LYS A 35 7.28 3.65 -11.70
C LYS A 35 6.34 3.70 -10.50
N VAL A 36 5.36 4.61 -10.55
CA VAL A 36 4.31 4.71 -9.54
C VAL A 36 3.42 3.46 -9.60
N GLU A 37 3.01 3.01 -10.78
CA GLU A 37 2.26 1.76 -10.96
C GLU A 37 3.03 0.52 -10.45
N GLU A 38 4.31 0.37 -10.80
CA GLU A 38 5.13 -0.74 -10.28
C GLU A 38 5.25 -0.73 -8.75
N ALA A 39 5.46 0.46 -8.17
CA ALA A 39 5.55 0.60 -6.71
C ALA A 39 4.21 0.24 -6.05
N VAL A 40 3.10 0.68 -6.64
CA VAL A 40 1.76 0.37 -6.12
C VAL A 40 1.46 -1.12 -6.16
N GLU A 41 1.79 -1.82 -7.25
CA GLU A 41 1.66 -3.28 -7.28
C GLU A 41 2.45 -3.95 -6.16
N CYS A 42 3.66 -3.47 -5.86
CA CYS A 42 4.45 -3.95 -4.72
C CYS A 42 3.74 -3.70 -3.37
N TYR A 43 3.15 -2.52 -3.16
CA TYR A 43 2.35 -2.22 -1.96
C TYR A 43 1.10 -3.10 -1.84
N GLN A 44 0.38 -3.34 -2.94
CA GLN A 44 -0.81 -4.22 -2.93
C GLN A 44 -0.44 -5.67 -2.62
N ARG A 45 0.67 -6.17 -3.17
CA ARG A 45 1.21 -7.50 -2.82
C ARG A 45 1.60 -7.57 -1.35
N ALA A 46 2.28 -6.55 -0.83
CA ALA A 46 2.59 -6.45 0.59
C ALA A 46 1.32 -6.44 1.45
N ALA A 47 0.29 -5.68 1.06
CA ALA A 47 -0.98 -5.61 1.75
C ALA A 47 -1.70 -6.96 1.81
N ASN A 48 -1.67 -7.75 0.73
CA ASN A 48 -2.18 -9.12 0.74
C ASN A 48 -1.43 -10.04 1.70
N MET A 49 -0.11 -9.90 1.80
CA MET A 49 0.72 -10.64 2.77
C MET A 49 0.39 -10.22 4.22
N PHE A 50 0.17 -8.93 4.48
CA PHE A 50 -0.29 -8.45 5.79
C PHE A 50 -1.69 -8.97 6.15
N LYS A 51 -2.60 -9.09 5.18
CA LYS A 51 -3.92 -9.75 5.38
C LYS A 51 -3.74 -11.21 5.80
N MET A 52 -2.82 -11.95 5.18
CA MET A 52 -2.52 -13.34 5.59
C MET A 52 -1.89 -13.43 6.98
N ALA A 53 -1.08 -12.45 7.36
CA ALA A 53 -0.50 -12.33 8.70
C ALA A 53 -1.52 -11.85 9.77
N LYS A 54 -2.80 -11.66 9.41
CA LYS A 54 -3.87 -11.08 10.25
C LYS A 54 -3.51 -9.66 10.76
N LYS A 55 -2.61 -8.96 10.09
CA LYS A 55 -2.15 -7.60 10.40
C LYS A 55 -3.01 -6.58 9.66
N TRP A 56 -4.27 -6.47 10.05
CA TRP A 56 -5.25 -5.60 9.40
C TRP A 56 -4.87 -4.12 9.41
N GLY A 57 -4.25 -3.62 10.49
CA GLY A 57 -3.75 -2.24 10.55
C GLY A 57 -2.61 -1.95 9.57
N ALA A 58 -1.62 -2.83 9.47
CA ALA A 58 -0.51 -2.67 8.52
C ALA A 58 -0.98 -2.84 7.07
N ALA A 59 -1.89 -3.77 6.80
CA ALA A 59 -2.51 -3.94 5.49
C ALA A 59 -3.26 -2.67 5.05
N GLY A 60 -4.05 -2.08 5.95
CA GLY A 60 -4.75 -0.82 5.70
C GLY A 60 -3.81 0.32 5.35
N ASN A 61 -2.67 0.42 6.04
CA ASN A 61 -1.68 1.45 5.77
C ASN A 61 -1.03 1.29 4.38
N ALA A 62 -0.66 0.06 4.03
CA ALA A 62 -0.13 -0.26 2.70
C ALA A 62 -1.13 0.04 1.57
N PHE A 63 -2.43 -0.25 1.78
CA PHE A 63 -3.49 0.09 0.82
C PHE A 63 -3.71 1.61 0.69
N CYS A 64 -3.63 2.37 1.79
CA CYS A 64 -3.72 3.83 1.73
C CYS A 64 -2.59 4.44 0.91
N GLU A 65 -1.35 3.97 1.12
CA GLU A 65 -0.21 4.44 0.32
C GLU A 65 -0.37 4.07 -1.16
N ALA A 66 -0.72 2.82 -1.45
CA ALA A 66 -1.04 2.37 -2.81
C ALA A 66 -2.13 3.25 -3.48
N ALA A 67 -3.19 3.59 -2.76
CA ALA A 67 -4.28 4.42 -3.26
C ALA A 67 -3.85 5.87 -3.53
N MET A 68 -3.03 6.47 -2.65
CA MET A 68 -2.45 7.80 -2.87
C MET A 68 -1.61 7.85 -4.14
N PHE A 69 -0.82 6.83 -4.38
CA PHE A 69 0.01 6.71 -5.57
C PHE A 69 -0.83 6.50 -6.84
N HIS A 70 -1.84 5.61 -6.82
CA HIS A 70 -2.80 5.49 -7.93
C HIS A 70 -3.54 6.80 -8.23
N ALA A 71 -3.93 7.55 -7.20
CA ALA A 71 -4.57 8.85 -7.37
C ALA A 71 -3.65 9.86 -8.07
N LYS A 72 -2.34 9.83 -7.76
CA LYS A 72 -1.31 10.63 -8.44
C LYS A 72 -0.99 10.15 -9.85
N ALA A 73 -1.08 8.84 -10.11
CA ALA A 73 -0.90 8.25 -11.44
C ALA A 73 -2.10 8.49 -12.38
N GLY A 74 -3.26 8.90 -11.83
CA GLY A 74 -4.48 9.16 -12.61
C GLY A 74 -5.48 7.99 -12.62
N SER A 75 -5.15 6.86 -11.97
CA SER A 75 -6.00 5.67 -11.86
C SER A 75 -7.05 5.83 -10.75
N LYS A 76 -8.06 6.69 -10.99
CA LYS A 76 -9.11 7.02 -10.01
C LYS A 76 -9.95 5.80 -9.59
N HIS A 77 -10.19 4.86 -10.51
CA HIS A 77 -10.96 3.64 -10.24
C HIS A 77 -10.22 2.75 -9.23
N ASP A 78 -8.94 2.47 -9.48
CA ASP A 78 -8.10 1.64 -8.61
C ASP A 78 -7.85 2.33 -7.26
N ALA A 79 -7.66 3.65 -7.25
CA ALA A 79 -7.52 4.41 -6.01
C ALA A 79 -8.76 4.27 -5.11
N ALA A 80 -9.97 4.39 -5.68
CA ALA A 80 -11.21 4.26 -4.92
C ALA A 80 -11.36 2.87 -4.29
N THR A 81 -11.12 1.81 -5.07
CA THR A 81 -11.16 0.42 -4.58
C THR A 81 -10.16 0.20 -3.45
N ASN A 82 -8.91 0.65 -3.62
CA ASN A 82 -7.87 0.51 -2.58
C ASN A 82 -8.22 1.29 -1.30
N TYR A 83 -8.79 2.50 -1.41
CA TYR A 83 -9.24 3.25 -0.22
C TYR A 83 -10.39 2.55 0.52
N VAL A 84 -11.34 1.96 -0.21
CA VAL A 84 -12.44 1.19 0.39
C VAL A 84 -11.90 -0.06 1.10
N ASP A 85 -10.97 -0.77 0.48
CA ASP A 85 -10.31 -1.93 1.10
C ASP A 85 -9.47 -1.54 2.32
N ALA A 86 -8.75 -0.42 2.27
CA ALA A 86 -8.04 0.13 3.42
C ALA A 86 -9.01 0.43 4.58
N ALA A 87 -10.12 1.13 4.30
CA ALA A 87 -11.14 1.47 5.28
C ALA A 87 -11.76 0.21 5.90
N ASN A 88 -12.08 -0.80 5.09
CA ASN A 88 -12.57 -2.09 5.55
C ASN A 88 -11.54 -2.81 6.45
N CYS A 89 -10.25 -2.77 6.09
CA CYS A 89 -9.18 -3.34 6.89
C CYS A 89 -9.05 -2.64 8.25
N TYR A 90 -9.07 -1.31 8.28
CA TYR A 90 -9.03 -0.55 9.54
C TYR A 90 -10.24 -0.83 10.42
N LYS A 91 -11.44 -0.80 9.85
CA LYS A 91 -12.68 -1.11 10.56
C LYS A 91 -12.63 -2.53 11.14
N LYS A 92 -12.11 -3.51 10.40
CA LYS A 92 -11.92 -4.89 10.87
C LYS A 92 -10.82 -5.01 11.93
N SER A 93 -9.77 -4.19 11.85
CA SER A 93 -8.71 -4.14 12.86
C SER A 93 -9.23 -3.60 14.20
N ASP A 94 -10.10 -2.59 14.15
CA ASP A 94 -10.73 -1.97 15.31
C ASP A 94 -11.83 -2.86 15.91
N SER A 95 -12.59 -3.55 15.05
CA SER A 95 -13.60 -4.56 15.45
C SER A 95 -13.02 -5.76 16.21
N ASN A 96 -11.69 -5.95 16.21
CA ASN A 96 -11.03 -7.01 16.96
C ASN A 96 -10.69 -6.61 18.40
N GLY A 97 -11.05 -5.40 18.81
CA GLY A 97 -10.95 -4.91 20.18
C GLY A 97 -12.27 -4.30 20.66
N LYS A 98 -12.98 -5.04 21.52
CA LYS A 98 -14.12 -4.60 22.35
C LYS A 98 -15.52 -4.71 21.71
N CYS A 99 -16.06 -5.91 21.72
CA CYS A 99 -17.43 -6.10 22.20
C CYS A 99 -17.37 -7.10 23.36
N PHE A 100 -17.06 -6.57 24.54
CA PHE A 100 -17.30 -7.21 25.83
C PHE A 100 -18.25 -6.25 26.54
N PHE A 101 -19.55 -6.35 26.22
CA PHE A 101 -20.61 -5.84 27.07
C PHE A 101 -21.87 -6.66 26.83
#